data_AF-A0A2H5WFD4-F1
#
_entry.id   AF-A0A2H5WFD4-F1
#
_cell.length_a   1.000
_cell.length_b   1.000
_cell.length_c   1.000
_cell.angle_alpha   90.00
_cell.angle_beta   90.00
_cell.angle_gamma   90.00
#
_symmetry.space_group_name_H-M   'P 1'
#
loop_
_entity.id
_entity.type
_entity.pdbx_description
1 polymer ?
#
loop_
_entity_poly.entity_id
_entity_poly.type
_entity_poly.pdbx_seq_one_letter_code
_entity_poly.pdbx_strand_id
1 'polypeptide(L)'
;MGDASRVDVRFEGLAAGRFLTRPNRFVAQVEVDGWPTLAHVPNAGRLRELLVPGVEVRLAPRGGERRTAYDLVLVRIPPEERGPGGGEWACVDSRLPPRVLAAAIARGAVPELEGGRVVRTEPRLGAGRADLLVAGPGGEAMVEPKSITLVRAGAGLFPDSPSVRGARHASELAAERGRRRLLAFVVQRPDARAVRVNEPADPAFAAAVRLAERRGVGLLAGVCEVSPEGISWRGSVPMERYRADAPVPALPDHVRPGLRLLVCGMNPGRYSAWYGMYFARPGNLFWPAMRAAGLVPATSGPGEEAWLCRELGIGFTDVVKRPTGGIAEVTEGEWREGAERLRALLRRFRPGAVCFVGLRGARAVLGPGARPGPQPPLEGAPCFVVPATSGRQAAYARREVFAWFRALARWLEAGSR
;
A
#
# COMPACT_ATOMS: atom_id res chain seq x y z
N MET A 1 -0.29 32.69 9.08
CA MET A 1 -0.07 31.65 10.11
C MET A 1 -1.43 31.15 10.54
N GLY A 2 -1.88 30.02 9.99
CA GLY A 2 -3.20 29.46 10.29
C GLY A 2 -3.19 28.79 11.66
N ASP A 3 -4.25 29.04 12.43
CA ASP A 3 -4.50 28.55 13.78
C ASP A 3 -4.34 27.02 13.87
N ALA A 4 -3.20 26.57 14.43
CA ALA A 4 -2.89 25.17 14.68
C ALA A 4 -3.70 24.56 15.85
N SER A 5 -4.65 25.31 16.44
CA SER A 5 -5.44 24.86 17.59
C SER A 5 -6.81 24.24 17.23
N ARG A 6 -7.23 24.30 15.96
CA ARG A 6 -8.60 23.89 15.58
C ARG A 6 -8.69 22.44 15.11
N VAL A 7 -9.45 21.65 15.87
CA VAL A 7 -9.77 20.24 15.59
C VAL A 7 -11.08 20.13 14.82
N ASP A 8 -11.09 19.55 13.61
CA ASP A 8 -12.30 19.39 12.77
C ASP A 8 -13.23 18.31 13.34
N VAL A 9 -12.67 17.18 13.79
CA VAL A 9 -13.40 16.12 14.51
C VAL A 9 -12.63 15.76 15.77
N ARG A 10 -13.21 16.07 16.93
CA ARG A 10 -12.62 15.76 18.24
C ARG A 10 -12.81 14.30 18.61
N PHE A 11 -11.80 13.74 19.26
CA PHE A 11 -11.90 12.45 19.93
C PHE A 11 -12.03 12.67 21.44
N GLU A 12 -12.95 11.96 22.07
CA GLU A 12 -13.22 12.06 23.50
C GLU A 12 -13.09 10.68 24.15
N GLY A 13 -12.42 10.63 25.29
CA GLY A 13 -12.33 9.42 26.12
C GLY A 13 -11.65 8.23 25.43
N LEU A 14 -10.65 8.46 24.56
CA LEU A 14 -9.94 7.34 23.92
C LEU A 14 -9.08 6.60 24.96
N ALA A 15 -9.31 5.30 25.12
CA ALA A 15 -8.47 4.42 25.91
C ALA A 15 -7.16 4.15 25.16
N ALA A 16 -6.05 4.07 25.91
CA ALA A 16 -4.76 3.62 25.39
C ALA A 16 -4.69 2.09 25.36
N GLY A 17 -3.98 1.54 24.37
CA GLY A 17 -3.75 0.11 24.32
C GLY A 17 -2.61 -0.26 23.38
N ARG A 18 -2.37 -1.57 23.26
CA ARG A 18 -1.40 -2.14 22.31
C ARG A 18 -2.10 -3.13 21.39
N PHE A 19 -1.81 -3.06 20.09
CA PHE A 19 -2.32 -4.04 19.15
C PHE A 19 -1.63 -5.40 19.36
N LEU A 20 -2.42 -6.48 19.37
CA LEU A 20 -1.90 -7.85 19.48
C LEU A 20 -2.02 -8.56 18.14
N THR A 21 -3.25 -8.78 17.66
CA THR A 21 -3.51 -9.49 16.41
C THR A 21 -4.78 -8.97 15.73
N ARG A 22 -4.93 -9.28 14.44
CA ARG A 22 -6.14 -8.97 13.66
C ARG A 22 -6.68 -10.26 13.04
N PRO A 23 -7.49 -11.04 13.77
CA PRO A 23 -7.97 -12.34 13.28
C PRO A 23 -8.80 -12.23 12.00
N ASN A 24 -9.48 -11.11 11.77
CA ASN A 24 -10.20 -10.85 10.53
C ASN A 24 -10.26 -9.33 10.24
N ARG A 25 -10.86 -8.96 9.10
CA ARG A 25 -10.90 -7.56 8.65
C ARG A 25 -11.62 -6.60 9.59
N PHE A 26 -12.49 -7.07 10.48
CA PHE A 26 -13.32 -6.18 11.31
C PHE A 26 -13.07 -6.34 12.81
N VAL A 27 -12.17 -7.22 13.22
CA VAL A 27 -11.87 -7.48 14.64
C VAL A 27 -10.37 -7.49 14.85
N ALA A 28 -9.92 -6.75 15.85
CA ALA A 28 -8.58 -6.78 16.40
C ALA A 28 -8.63 -7.27 17.85
N GLN A 29 -7.60 -8.01 18.26
CA GLN A 29 -7.24 -8.19 19.65
C GLN A 29 -6.24 -7.09 20.03
N VAL A 30 -6.52 -6.44 21.14
CA VAL A 30 -5.72 -5.36 21.71
C VAL A 30 -5.52 -5.62 23.20
N GLU A 31 -4.44 -5.14 23.77
CA GLU A 31 -4.22 -5.11 25.22
C GLU A 31 -4.65 -3.75 25.74
N VAL A 32 -5.56 -3.74 26.72
CA VAL A 32 -6.01 -2.54 27.45
C VAL A 32 -5.89 -2.86 28.94
N ASP A 33 -5.19 -2.00 29.68
CA ASP A 33 -4.92 -2.20 31.12
C ASP A 33 -4.33 -3.59 31.46
N GLY A 34 -3.50 -4.14 30.56
CA GLY A 34 -2.88 -5.46 30.69
C GLY A 34 -3.74 -6.65 30.28
N TRP A 35 -4.98 -6.42 29.81
CA TRP A 35 -5.92 -7.49 29.46
C TRP A 35 -6.21 -7.55 27.95
N PRO A 36 -6.15 -8.76 27.33
CA PRO A 36 -6.59 -8.96 25.96
C PRO A 36 -8.09 -8.65 25.80
N THR A 37 -8.39 -7.71 24.92
CA THR A 37 -9.74 -7.20 24.65
C THR A 37 -10.01 -7.14 23.15
N LEU A 38 -11.27 -7.29 22.75
CA LEU A 38 -11.69 -7.19 21.36
C LEU A 38 -12.08 -5.76 20.98
N ALA A 39 -11.49 -5.26 19.90
CA ALA A 39 -11.85 -3.99 19.28
C ALA A 39 -12.37 -4.21 17.84
N HIS A 40 -13.42 -3.49 17.47
CA HIS A 40 -13.86 -3.40 16.09
C HIS A 40 -12.87 -2.55 15.29
N VAL A 41 -12.49 -3.02 14.11
CA VAL A 41 -11.72 -2.24 13.13
C VAL A 41 -12.67 -1.68 12.07
N PRO A 42 -13.06 -0.40 12.15
CA PRO A 42 -13.94 0.26 11.17
C PRO A 42 -13.19 0.59 9.87
N ASN A 43 -12.52 -0.41 9.29
CA ASN A 43 -11.74 -0.30 8.06
C ASN A 43 -11.61 -1.67 7.39
N ALA A 44 -12.09 -1.82 6.16
CA ALA A 44 -12.03 -3.10 5.44
C ALA A 44 -10.65 -3.40 4.80
N GLY A 45 -9.75 -2.43 4.84
CA GLY A 45 -8.39 -2.50 4.33
C GLY A 45 -7.50 -3.44 5.15
N ARG A 46 -6.31 -3.76 4.62
CA ARG A 46 -5.37 -4.74 5.23
C ARG A 46 -4.63 -4.17 6.44
N LEU A 47 -4.25 -2.90 6.39
CA LEU A 47 -3.52 -2.19 7.46
C LEU A 47 -2.30 -2.96 8.00
N ARG A 48 -1.63 -3.77 7.18
CA ARG A 48 -0.56 -4.69 7.63
C ARG A 48 0.73 -3.94 8.00
N GLU A 49 0.89 -2.77 7.43
CA GLU A 49 1.93 -1.79 7.68
C GLU A 49 1.68 -1.00 8.97
N LEU A 50 0.42 -0.83 9.38
CA LEU A 50 0.09 -0.09 10.61
C LEU A 50 -0.12 -1.02 11.80
N LEU A 51 -0.89 -2.09 11.63
CA LEU A 51 -1.27 -3.02 12.69
C LEU A 51 -0.22 -4.11 12.86
N VAL A 52 0.90 -3.69 13.45
CA VAL A 52 2.05 -4.52 13.82
C VAL A 52 1.93 -4.88 15.32
N PRO A 53 2.09 -6.16 15.74
CA PRO A 53 2.02 -6.52 17.16
C PRO A 53 2.89 -5.62 18.03
N GLY A 54 2.34 -5.18 19.16
CA GLY A 54 2.96 -4.25 20.10
C GLY A 54 2.77 -2.77 19.76
N VAL A 55 2.29 -2.41 18.56
CA VAL A 55 2.08 -1.02 18.19
C VAL A 55 1.03 -0.37 19.10
N GLU A 56 1.29 0.88 19.46
CA GLU A 56 0.39 1.66 20.28
C GLU A 56 -0.88 2.04 19.51
N VAL A 57 -2.03 1.90 20.17
CA VAL A 57 -3.34 2.25 19.60
C VAL A 57 -4.15 3.15 20.54
N ARG A 58 -5.16 3.81 19.98
CA ARG A 58 -6.21 4.50 20.74
C ARG A 58 -7.58 3.99 20.35
N LEU A 59 -8.40 3.76 21.37
CA LEU A 59 -9.62 2.98 21.29
C LEU A 59 -10.81 3.80 21.81
N ALA A 60 -11.87 3.94 21.02
CA ALA A 60 -13.10 4.58 21.48
C ALA A 60 -13.97 3.56 22.22
N PRO A 61 -14.30 3.77 23.51
CA PRO A 61 -15.19 2.88 24.25
C PRO A 61 -16.57 2.77 23.61
N ARG A 62 -17.14 1.57 23.64
CA ARG A 62 -18.47 1.27 23.10
C ARG A 62 -19.31 0.56 24.17
N GLY A 63 -20.44 1.18 24.53
CA GLY A 63 -21.44 0.56 25.41
C GLY A 63 -22.37 -0.42 24.69
N GLY A 64 -23.17 -1.14 25.47
CA GLY A 64 -24.20 -2.09 25.01
C GLY A 64 -23.70 -3.53 24.87
N GLU A 65 -24.61 -4.44 24.51
CA GLU A 65 -24.33 -5.87 24.31
C GLU A 65 -23.58 -6.11 22.99
N ARG A 66 -22.31 -5.69 22.94
CA ARG A 66 -21.43 -5.89 21.79
C ARG A 66 -20.27 -6.79 22.15
N ARG A 67 -19.90 -7.66 21.21
CA ARG A 67 -18.70 -8.52 21.36
C ARG A 67 -17.40 -7.72 21.41
N THR A 68 -17.36 -6.55 20.79
CA THR A 68 -16.21 -5.63 20.79
C THR A 68 -16.50 -4.45 21.71
N ALA A 69 -15.73 -4.33 22.79
CA ALA A 69 -15.86 -3.25 23.78
C ALA A 69 -15.35 -1.89 23.26
N TYR A 70 -14.61 -1.89 22.16
CA TYR A 70 -13.99 -0.69 21.59
C TYR A 70 -14.13 -0.64 20.06
N ASP A 71 -14.09 0.57 19.51
CA ASP A 71 -13.66 0.78 18.12
C ASP A 71 -12.18 1.21 18.11
N LEU A 72 -11.39 0.65 17.20
CA LEU A 72 -10.02 1.07 16.97
C LEU A 72 -10.01 2.36 16.14
N VAL A 73 -9.50 3.45 16.71
CA VAL A 73 -9.55 4.79 16.09
C VAL A 73 -8.18 5.21 15.57
N LEU A 74 -7.15 5.16 16.43
CA LEU A 74 -5.80 5.58 16.07
C LEU A 74 -4.80 4.44 16.20
N VAL A 75 -3.81 4.46 15.33
CA VAL A 75 -2.62 3.61 15.39
C VAL A 75 -1.41 4.51 15.33
N ARG A 76 -0.45 4.31 16.23
CA ARG A 76 0.85 4.99 16.14
C ARG A 76 1.58 4.45 14.92
N ILE A 77 2.03 5.33 14.05
CA ILE A 77 2.69 4.96 12.81
C ILE A 77 4.05 4.33 13.16
N PRO A 78 4.32 3.06 12.78
CA PRO A 78 5.64 2.47 12.93
C PRO A 78 6.71 3.35 12.27
N PRO A 79 7.86 3.62 12.93
CA PRO A 79 8.86 4.56 12.42
C PRO A 79 9.28 4.31 10.96
N GLU A 80 9.42 3.05 10.56
CA GLU A 80 9.79 2.62 9.23
C GLU A 80 8.70 2.83 8.15
N GLU A 81 7.45 3.00 8.58
CA GLU A 81 6.29 3.28 7.71
C GLU A 81 5.89 4.77 7.72
N ARG A 82 6.67 5.63 8.40
CA ARG A 82 6.45 7.08 8.42
C ARG A 82 6.89 7.70 7.09
N GLY A 83 5.96 8.42 6.47
CA GLY A 83 6.24 9.24 5.30
C GLY A 83 6.98 10.55 5.63
N PRO A 84 7.37 11.30 4.59
CA PRO A 84 8.20 12.50 4.72
C PRO A 84 7.48 13.74 5.24
N GLY A 85 6.18 13.66 5.54
CA GLY A 85 5.40 14.74 6.19
C GLY A 85 5.44 14.70 7.73
N GLY A 86 6.03 13.67 8.33
CA GLY A 86 6.19 13.54 9.79
C GLY A 86 4.90 13.15 10.50
N GLY A 87 4.81 13.44 11.80
CA GLY A 87 3.67 13.07 12.63
C GLY A 87 3.69 11.60 13.08
N GLU A 88 2.76 11.28 13.98
CA GLU A 88 2.86 10.06 14.80
C GLU A 88 1.67 9.13 14.68
N TRP A 89 0.51 9.64 14.26
CA TRP A 89 -0.75 8.93 14.31
C TRP A 89 -1.37 8.80 12.93
N ALA A 90 -1.93 7.62 12.67
CA ALA A 90 -2.88 7.41 11.59
C ALA A 90 -4.25 7.16 12.20
N CYS A 91 -5.28 7.83 11.69
CA CYS A 91 -6.65 7.48 12.01
C CYS A 91 -7.14 6.42 11.04
N VAL A 92 -7.52 5.25 11.56
CA VAL A 92 -7.96 4.13 10.74
C VAL A 92 -9.47 4.05 10.57
N ASP A 93 -10.24 4.93 11.23
CA ASP A 93 -11.69 4.96 11.09
C ASP A 93 -12.10 5.51 9.72
N SER A 94 -12.45 4.60 8.81
CA SER A 94 -12.78 4.95 7.43
C SER A 94 -14.14 5.66 7.28
N ARG A 95 -14.87 5.87 8.38
CA ARG A 95 -16.15 6.60 8.40
C ARG A 95 -15.97 8.11 8.60
N LEU A 96 -14.77 8.56 8.99
CA LEU A 96 -14.51 9.98 9.28
C LEU A 96 -14.31 10.91 8.07
N PRO A 97 -13.84 10.47 6.88
CA PRO A 97 -13.59 11.37 5.76
C PRO A 97 -14.73 12.35 5.41
N PRO A 98 -16.01 11.94 5.36
CA PRO A 98 -17.11 12.88 5.11
C PRO A 98 -17.22 13.98 6.18
N ARG A 99 -17.00 13.64 7.45
CA ARG A 99 -17.08 14.60 8.58
C ARG A 99 -15.92 15.59 8.57
N VAL A 100 -14.70 15.09 8.36
CA VAL A 100 -13.50 15.93 8.23
C VAL A 100 -13.66 16.89 7.07
N LEU A 101 -14.13 16.39 5.92
CA LEU A 101 -14.32 17.22 4.74
C LEU A 101 -15.44 18.26 4.95
N ALA A 102 -16.56 17.90 5.57
CA ALA A 102 -17.63 18.83 5.90
C ALA A 102 -17.16 20.01 6.78
N ALA A 103 -16.38 19.71 7.82
CA ALA A 103 -15.80 20.74 8.69
C ALA A 103 -14.78 21.62 7.96
N ALA A 104 -13.92 21.01 7.13
CA ALA A 104 -12.93 21.73 6.32
C ALA A 104 -13.59 22.67 5.29
N ILE A 105 -14.66 22.23 4.64
CA ILE A 105 -15.48 23.04 3.72
C ILE A 105 -16.08 24.24 4.46
N ALA A 106 -16.70 24.00 5.63
CA ALA A 106 -17.36 25.05 6.40
C ALA A 106 -16.42 26.19 6.85
N ARG A 107 -15.12 25.91 6.96
CA ARG A 107 -14.08 26.92 7.26
C ARG A 107 -13.27 27.39 6.06
N GLY A 108 -13.67 27.04 4.84
CA GLY A 108 -13.00 27.48 3.60
C GLY A 108 -11.62 26.85 3.35
N ALA A 109 -11.31 25.70 3.96
CA ALA A 109 -9.99 25.07 3.85
C ALA A 109 -9.83 24.11 2.66
N VAL A 110 -10.89 23.98 1.85
CA VAL A 110 -10.92 23.15 0.64
C VAL A 110 -11.17 24.09 -0.53
N PRO A 111 -10.12 24.56 -1.23
CA PRO A 111 -10.25 25.56 -2.30
C PRO A 111 -11.25 25.16 -3.38
N GLU A 112 -11.32 23.87 -3.72
CA GLU A 112 -12.24 23.33 -4.70
C GLU A 112 -13.71 23.51 -4.30
N LEU A 113 -14.01 23.71 -3.01
CA LEU A 113 -15.36 23.83 -2.46
C LEU A 113 -15.51 25.11 -1.61
N GLU A 114 -14.75 26.15 -1.94
CA GLU A 114 -14.83 27.45 -1.28
C GLU A 114 -16.24 28.05 -1.35
N GLY A 115 -16.69 28.63 -0.23
CA GLY A 115 -18.08 29.11 -0.06
C GLY A 115 -19.12 27.98 -0.02
N GLY A 116 -18.70 26.72 0.00
CA GLY A 116 -19.57 25.56 0.05
C GLY A 116 -20.17 25.30 1.43
N ARG A 117 -21.35 24.67 1.46
CA ARG A 117 -22.00 24.14 2.66
C ARG A 117 -22.55 22.76 2.37
N VAL A 118 -22.29 21.79 3.25
CA VAL A 118 -22.95 20.48 3.17
C VAL A 118 -24.44 20.66 3.43
N VAL A 119 -25.27 20.33 2.44
CA VAL A 119 -26.74 20.45 2.50
C VAL A 119 -27.43 19.10 2.64
N ARG A 120 -26.73 18.00 2.30
CA ARG A 120 -27.25 16.64 2.48
C ARG A 120 -26.10 15.66 2.64
N THR A 121 -26.25 14.72 3.56
CA THR A 121 -25.42 13.51 3.66
C THR A 121 -26.14 12.35 3.00
N GLU A 122 -25.39 11.39 2.47
CA GLU A 122 -25.97 10.19 1.84
C GLU A 122 -26.97 10.47 0.68
N PRO A 123 -26.75 11.48 -0.19
CA PRO A 123 -27.62 11.74 -1.36
C PRO A 123 -27.62 10.55 -2.34
N ARG A 124 -28.73 10.35 -3.04
CA ARG A 124 -28.85 9.30 -4.07
C ARG A 124 -27.84 9.55 -5.21
N LEU A 125 -27.13 8.50 -5.59
CA LEU A 125 -26.20 8.48 -6.72
C LEU A 125 -26.32 7.13 -7.42
N GLY A 126 -26.84 7.12 -8.65
CA GLY A 126 -27.07 5.87 -9.39
C GLY A 126 -27.95 4.88 -8.61
N ALA A 127 -27.42 3.68 -8.37
CA ALA A 127 -28.08 2.63 -7.58
C ALA A 127 -27.76 2.71 -6.08
N GLY A 128 -26.79 3.57 -5.70
CA GLY A 128 -26.35 3.75 -4.33
C GLY A 128 -26.51 5.18 -3.83
N ARG A 129 -25.55 5.59 -3.01
CA ARG A 129 -25.47 6.91 -2.39
C ARG A 129 -24.03 7.41 -2.46
N ALA A 130 -23.87 8.71 -2.68
CA ALA A 130 -22.61 9.38 -2.39
C ALA A 130 -22.58 9.81 -0.93
N ASP A 131 -21.44 10.20 -0.37
CA ASP A 131 -21.41 10.61 1.03
C ASP A 131 -21.95 12.04 1.26
N LEU A 132 -21.68 13.00 0.35
CA LEU A 132 -21.99 14.42 0.56
C LEU A 132 -22.59 15.10 -0.68
N LEU A 133 -23.58 15.98 -0.44
CA LEU A 133 -24.02 17.02 -1.36
C LEU A 133 -23.66 18.39 -0.77
N VAL A 134 -22.89 19.17 -1.52
CA VAL A 134 -22.38 20.48 -1.11
C VAL A 134 -23.00 21.54 -2.00
N ALA A 135 -23.73 22.50 -1.44
CA ALA A 135 -24.19 23.67 -2.17
C ALA A 135 -23.14 24.78 -2.08
N GLY A 136 -22.83 25.45 -3.18
CA GLY A 136 -21.91 26.59 -3.21
C GLY A 136 -22.22 27.57 -4.34
N PRO A 137 -21.38 28.59 -4.55
CA PRO A 137 -21.61 29.65 -5.53
C PRO A 137 -21.84 29.15 -6.96
N GLY A 138 -21.20 28.02 -7.34
CA GLY A 138 -21.35 27.38 -8.65
C GLY A 138 -22.45 26.32 -8.74
N GLY A 139 -23.37 26.27 -7.77
CA GLY A 139 -24.41 25.23 -7.67
C GLY A 139 -24.01 24.05 -6.78
N GLU A 140 -24.73 22.93 -6.92
CA GLU A 140 -24.50 21.73 -6.12
C GLU A 140 -23.32 20.89 -6.64
N ALA A 141 -22.53 20.36 -5.71
CA ALA A 141 -21.47 19.40 -5.94
C ALA A 141 -21.76 18.08 -5.21
N MET A 142 -21.77 16.98 -5.95
CA MET A 142 -21.77 15.61 -5.42
C MET A 142 -20.33 15.24 -5.05
N VAL A 143 -20.07 14.88 -3.79
CA VAL A 143 -18.71 14.62 -3.28
C VAL A 143 -18.64 13.25 -2.63
N GLU A 144 -17.70 12.44 -3.12
CA GLU A 144 -17.42 11.09 -2.65
C GLU A 144 -16.00 11.02 -2.07
N PRO A 145 -15.82 11.17 -0.75
CA PRO A 145 -14.54 10.95 -0.09
C PRO A 145 -14.15 9.46 -0.03
N LYS A 146 -12.83 9.23 -0.06
CA LYS A 146 -12.18 7.93 0.11
C LYS A 146 -11.19 8.02 1.26
N SER A 147 -11.25 7.04 2.16
CA SER A 147 -10.33 6.89 3.28
C SER A 147 -8.99 6.34 2.80
N ILE A 148 -7.90 7.03 3.11
CA ILE A 148 -6.53 6.57 2.83
C ILE A 148 -5.73 6.51 4.12
N THR A 149 -5.17 5.33 4.39
CA THR A 149 -4.21 5.08 5.48
C THR A 149 -2.87 4.54 4.96
N LEU A 150 -2.85 3.94 3.76
CA LEU A 150 -1.63 3.45 3.13
C LEU A 150 -0.83 4.63 2.58
N VAL A 151 0.38 4.85 3.10
CA VAL A 151 1.36 5.78 2.52
C VAL A 151 2.60 5.02 2.15
N ARG A 152 3.10 5.26 0.95
CA ARG A 152 4.31 4.63 0.43
C ARG A 152 4.98 5.52 -0.58
N ALA A 153 6.31 5.54 -0.56
CA ALA A 153 7.12 6.41 -1.42
C ALA A 153 6.64 7.87 -1.40
N GLY A 154 6.24 8.36 -0.22
CA GLY A 154 5.76 9.72 0.02
C GLY A 154 4.33 10.03 -0.40
N ALA A 155 3.59 9.06 -0.96
CA ALA A 155 2.22 9.28 -1.44
C ALA A 155 1.20 8.42 -0.70
N GLY A 156 0.02 8.98 -0.43
CA GLY A 156 -1.17 8.23 -0.03
C GLY A 156 -1.69 7.41 -1.20
N LEU A 157 -1.98 6.13 -0.97
CA LEU A 157 -2.37 5.17 -2.01
C LEU A 157 -3.79 4.66 -1.77
N PHE A 158 -4.64 4.77 -2.78
CA PHE A 158 -5.99 4.18 -2.75
C PHE A 158 -6.35 3.38 -4.00
N PRO A 159 -6.94 2.18 -3.87
CA PRO A 159 -7.21 1.49 -2.60
C PRO A 159 -5.98 0.69 -2.12
N ASP A 160 -5.99 0.22 -0.88
CA ASP A 160 -4.95 -0.68 -0.35
C ASP A 160 -5.16 -2.15 -0.77
N SER A 161 -6.34 -2.46 -1.28
CA SER A 161 -6.78 -3.78 -1.76
C SER A 161 -7.91 -3.60 -2.77
N PRO A 162 -8.21 -4.58 -3.64
CA PRO A 162 -9.29 -4.47 -4.61
C PRO A 162 -10.62 -3.99 -3.98
N SER A 163 -11.20 -2.93 -4.54
CA SER A 163 -12.39 -2.24 -4.03
C SER A 163 -13.45 -2.11 -5.11
N VAL A 164 -14.28 -3.15 -5.22
CA VAL A 164 -15.45 -3.18 -6.11
C VAL A 164 -16.40 -2.00 -5.83
N ARG A 165 -16.62 -1.69 -4.54
CA ARG A 165 -17.45 -0.54 -4.13
C ARG A 165 -16.85 0.78 -4.59
N GLY A 166 -15.53 0.96 -4.44
CA GLY A 166 -14.83 2.15 -4.91
C GLY A 166 -14.97 2.34 -6.43
N ALA A 167 -14.78 1.26 -7.20
CA ALA A 167 -14.88 1.31 -8.66
C ALA A 167 -16.30 1.60 -9.15
N ARG A 168 -17.31 1.04 -8.45
CA ARG A 168 -18.72 1.35 -8.71
C ARG A 168 -19.01 2.83 -8.45
N HIS A 169 -18.64 3.37 -7.28
CA HIS A 169 -18.93 4.76 -6.95
C HIS A 169 -18.25 5.75 -7.92
N ALA A 170 -17.01 5.47 -8.34
CA ALA A 170 -16.34 6.28 -9.36
C ALA A 170 -17.09 6.25 -10.71
N SER A 171 -17.57 5.07 -11.12
CA SER A 171 -18.38 4.93 -12.34
C SER A 171 -19.76 5.61 -12.22
N GLU A 172 -20.41 5.54 -11.06
CA GLU A 172 -21.69 6.22 -10.81
C GLU A 172 -21.52 7.74 -10.82
N LEU A 173 -20.45 8.29 -10.22
CA LEU A 173 -20.08 9.69 -10.38
C LEU A 173 -19.80 10.07 -11.84
N ALA A 174 -19.19 9.18 -12.62
CA ALA A 174 -18.96 9.41 -14.04
C ALA A 174 -20.27 9.55 -14.84
N ALA A 175 -21.34 8.89 -14.40
CA ALA A 175 -22.66 8.91 -15.03
C ALA A 175 -23.57 10.05 -14.55
N GLU A 176 -23.36 10.57 -13.33
CA GLU A 176 -24.13 11.70 -12.77
C GLU A 176 -24.03 12.95 -13.65
N ARG A 177 -25.16 13.66 -13.80
CA ARG A 177 -25.27 14.89 -14.59
C ARG A 177 -25.99 15.99 -13.81
N GLY A 178 -25.87 17.23 -14.26
CA GLY A 178 -26.56 18.38 -13.69
C GLY A 178 -25.94 18.94 -12.41
N ARG A 179 -24.92 18.28 -11.87
CA ARG A 179 -24.14 18.73 -10.71
C ARG A 179 -22.66 18.64 -10.99
N ARG A 180 -21.88 19.44 -10.29
CA ARG A 180 -20.43 19.21 -10.18
C ARG A 180 -20.20 17.89 -9.45
N ARG A 181 -19.16 17.14 -9.82
CA ARG A 181 -18.84 15.85 -9.20
C ARG A 181 -17.39 15.82 -8.77
N LEU A 182 -17.13 15.39 -7.54
CA LEU A 182 -15.80 15.29 -6.97
C LEU A 182 -15.59 13.92 -6.32
N LEU A 183 -14.47 13.28 -6.68
CA LEU A 183 -13.93 12.15 -5.93
C LEU A 183 -12.81 12.71 -5.04
N ALA A 184 -13.02 12.66 -3.72
CA ALA A 184 -12.09 13.22 -2.76
C ALA A 184 -11.25 12.12 -2.11
N PHE A 185 -9.95 12.32 -1.97
CA PHE A 185 -9.03 11.38 -1.34
C PHE A 185 -8.51 11.98 -0.04
N VAL A 186 -8.95 11.42 1.09
CA VAL A 186 -8.67 11.94 2.42
C VAL A 186 -7.63 11.04 3.08
N VAL A 187 -6.39 11.52 3.12
CA VAL A 187 -5.30 10.84 3.81
C VAL A 187 -5.42 11.12 5.30
N GLN A 188 -5.77 10.09 6.07
CA GLN A 188 -6.00 10.17 7.51
C GLN A 188 -4.70 10.02 8.31
N ARG A 189 -3.65 10.69 7.83
CA ARG A 189 -2.30 10.78 8.39
C ARG A 189 -1.57 11.99 7.80
N PRO A 190 -0.64 12.61 8.54
CA PRO A 190 0.02 13.86 8.13
C PRO A 190 1.22 13.67 7.20
N ASP A 191 1.65 12.43 6.96
CA ASP A 191 2.96 12.09 6.42
C ASP A 191 3.03 11.94 4.89
N ALA A 192 1.90 12.04 4.19
CA ALA A 192 1.87 12.05 2.73
C ALA A 192 2.15 13.45 2.15
N ARG A 193 2.75 13.50 0.95
CA ARG A 193 2.95 14.73 0.18
C ARG A 193 2.14 14.78 -1.12
N ALA A 194 1.53 13.67 -1.49
CA ALA A 194 0.72 13.51 -2.69
C ALA A 194 -0.25 12.35 -2.48
N VAL A 195 -1.21 12.20 -3.40
CA VAL A 195 -2.04 11.01 -3.51
C VAL A 195 -1.88 10.38 -4.89
N ARG A 196 -1.85 9.05 -4.94
CA ARG A 196 -1.85 8.26 -6.17
C ARG A 196 -2.95 7.22 -6.11
N VAL A 197 -3.58 6.97 -7.26
CA VAL A 197 -4.43 5.79 -7.41
C VAL A 197 -3.54 4.56 -7.46
N ASN A 198 -3.78 3.59 -6.58
CA ASN A 198 -3.01 2.37 -6.44
C ASN A 198 -3.42 1.32 -7.47
N GLU A 199 -3.05 1.57 -8.73
CA GLU A 199 -3.31 0.63 -9.83
C GLU A 199 -2.74 -0.78 -9.60
N PRO A 200 -1.55 -0.99 -8.99
CA PRO A 200 -1.08 -2.33 -8.64
C PRO A 200 -2.05 -3.14 -7.76
N ALA A 201 -2.74 -2.48 -6.83
CA ALA A 201 -3.73 -3.12 -5.97
C ALA A 201 -5.07 -3.31 -6.68
N ASP A 202 -5.51 -2.34 -7.49
CA ASP A 202 -6.79 -2.40 -8.19
C ASP A 202 -6.78 -1.69 -9.56
N PRO A 203 -6.47 -2.44 -10.64
CA PRO A 203 -6.54 -1.91 -12.00
C PRO A 203 -7.95 -1.49 -12.43
N ALA A 204 -9.01 -2.13 -11.89
CA ALA A 204 -10.39 -1.83 -12.25
C ALA A 204 -10.82 -0.49 -11.64
N PHE A 205 -10.47 -0.24 -10.37
CA PHE A 205 -10.64 1.07 -9.76
C PHE A 205 -9.87 2.16 -10.52
N ALA A 206 -8.61 1.91 -10.88
CA ALA A 206 -7.83 2.85 -11.68
C ALA A 206 -8.49 3.18 -13.03
N ALA A 207 -9.05 2.18 -13.72
CA ALA A 207 -9.81 2.40 -14.95
C ALA A 207 -11.08 3.22 -14.71
N ALA A 208 -11.82 2.97 -13.63
CA ALA A 208 -13.02 3.71 -13.26
C ALA A 208 -12.71 5.18 -12.94
N VAL A 209 -11.63 5.47 -12.20
CA VAL A 209 -11.20 6.86 -11.95
C VAL A 209 -10.83 7.57 -13.25
N ARG A 210 -10.06 6.94 -14.14
CA ARG A 210 -9.74 7.52 -15.45
C ARG A 210 -11.00 7.82 -16.27
N LEU A 211 -12.01 6.96 -16.21
CA LEU A 211 -13.29 7.20 -16.87
C LEU A 211 -14.03 8.39 -16.24
N ALA A 212 -14.08 8.45 -14.91
CA ALA A 212 -14.70 9.54 -14.17
C ALA A 212 -14.09 10.90 -14.55
N GLU A 213 -12.77 10.99 -14.60
CA GLU A 213 -12.06 12.21 -15.00
C GLU A 213 -12.36 12.60 -16.45
N ARG A 214 -12.36 11.64 -17.40
CA ARG A 214 -12.75 11.90 -18.79
C ARG A 214 -14.20 12.40 -18.91
N ARG A 215 -15.05 12.11 -17.92
CA ARG A 215 -16.44 12.57 -17.84
C ARG A 215 -16.58 13.87 -17.01
N GLY A 216 -15.49 14.50 -16.62
CA GLY A 216 -15.49 15.77 -15.89
C GLY A 216 -15.67 15.65 -14.37
N VAL A 217 -15.47 14.46 -13.79
CA VAL A 217 -15.36 14.32 -12.32
C VAL A 217 -14.00 14.88 -11.89
N GLY A 218 -14.00 15.88 -11.00
CA GLY A 218 -12.77 16.43 -10.44
C GLY A 218 -12.20 15.51 -9.37
N LEU A 219 -10.87 15.49 -9.25
CA LEU A 219 -10.18 14.79 -8.16
C LEU A 219 -9.67 15.82 -7.15
N LEU A 220 -10.02 15.62 -5.90
CA LEU A 220 -9.55 16.39 -4.75
C LEU A 220 -8.70 15.46 -3.88
N ALA A 221 -7.60 15.93 -3.32
CA ALA A 221 -6.83 15.17 -2.35
C ALA A 221 -6.30 16.08 -1.24
N GLY A 222 -6.24 15.55 -0.03
CA GLY A 222 -5.63 16.26 1.09
C GLY A 222 -5.23 15.33 2.21
N VAL A 223 -4.41 15.90 3.08
CA VAL A 223 -3.84 15.23 4.26
C VAL A 223 -4.47 15.78 5.51
N CYS A 224 -4.57 14.92 6.51
CA CYS A 224 -5.07 15.30 7.82
C CYS A 224 -3.92 15.40 8.82
N GLU A 225 -3.98 16.40 9.69
CA GLU A 225 -3.27 16.34 10.97
C GLU A 225 -4.05 15.41 11.89
N VAL A 226 -3.35 14.52 12.60
CA VAL A 226 -3.96 13.50 13.44
C VAL A 226 -3.22 13.42 14.76
N SER A 227 -3.97 13.52 15.84
CA SER A 227 -3.47 13.40 17.20
C SER A 227 -4.50 12.70 18.09
N PRO A 228 -4.16 12.34 19.34
CA PRO A 228 -5.13 11.79 20.29
C PRO A 228 -6.33 12.71 20.54
N GLU A 229 -6.20 14.02 20.33
CA GLU A 229 -7.26 15.02 20.50
C GLU A 229 -8.26 15.03 19.35
N GLY A 230 -7.85 14.61 18.14
CA GLY A 230 -8.71 14.64 16.97
C GLY A 230 -8.03 14.50 15.62
N ILE A 231 -8.82 14.77 14.59
CA ILE A 231 -8.38 14.81 13.19
C ILE A 231 -8.84 16.10 12.52
N SER A 232 -7.94 16.76 11.79
CA SER A 232 -8.22 17.98 11.03
C SER A 232 -7.68 17.90 9.62
N TRP A 233 -8.41 18.45 8.65
CA TRP A 233 -7.86 18.69 7.32
C TRP A 233 -6.71 19.70 7.41
N ARG A 234 -5.50 19.25 7.11
CA ARG A 234 -4.30 20.09 7.17
C ARG A 234 -4.10 20.88 5.89
N GLY A 235 -4.43 20.30 4.74
CA GLY A 235 -4.35 20.98 3.46
C GLY A 235 -4.43 20.03 2.27
N SER A 236 -4.66 20.62 1.09
CA SER A 236 -4.68 19.90 -0.17
C SER A 236 -3.27 19.44 -0.57
N VAL A 237 -3.19 18.27 -1.18
CA VAL A 237 -1.96 17.72 -1.77
C VAL A 237 -2.23 17.34 -3.23
N PRO A 238 -1.22 17.34 -4.11
CA PRO A 238 -1.41 17.00 -5.51
C PRO A 238 -1.86 15.55 -5.69
N MET A 239 -2.76 15.35 -6.66
CA MET A 239 -2.97 14.05 -7.29
C MET A 239 -1.86 13.79 -8.31
N GLU A 240 -1.11 12.71 -8.13
CA GLU A 240 -0.03 12.33 -9.03
C GLU A 240 -0.40 11.14 -9.92
N ARG A 241 0.16 11.14 -11.12
CA ARG A 241 0.08 10.02 -12.07
C ARG A 241 1.47 9.49 -12.34
N TYR A 242 1.53 8.20 -12.63
CA TYR A 242 2.76 7.60 -13.12
C TYR A 242 3.19 8.28 -14.43
N ARG A 243 4.42 8.80 -14.46
CA ARG A 243 5.10 9.25 -15.67
C ARG A 243 6.42 8.50 -15.81
N ALA A 244 6.78 8.15 -17.04
CA ALA A 244 7.97 7.34 -17.28
C ALA A 244 9.27 8.06 -16.90
N ASP A 245 9.28 9.39 -16.91
CA ASP A 245 10.39 10.28 -16.61
C ASP A 245 10.43 10.76 -15.14
N ALA A 246 9.39 10.48 -14.34
CA ALA A 246 9.32 10.94 -12.95
C ALA A 246 10.51 10.44 -12.10
N PRO A 247 11.06 11.26 -11.20
CA PRO A 247 12.08 10.80 -10.26
C PRO A 247 11.48 9.72 -9.36
N VAL A 248 12.23 8.63 -9.17
CA VAL A 248 11.80 7.49 -8.34
C VAL A 248 12.95 7.04 -7.43
N PRO A 249 12.67 6.74 -6.15
CA PRO A 249 13.69 6.21 -5.26
C PRO A 249 14.00 4.75 -5.60
N ALA A 250 15.14 4.23 -5.11
CA ALA A 250 15.35 2.80 -5.08
C ALA A 250 14.33 2.11 -4.16
N LEU A 251 14.01 0.84 -4.45
CA LEU A 251 13.20 0.05 -3.53
C LEU A 251 14.03 -0.34 -2.30
N PRO A 252 13.46 -0.33 -1.09
CA PRO A 252 14.17 -0.77 0.12
C PRO A 252 14.44 -2.28 0.05
N ASP A 253 15.48 -2.73 0.76
CA ASP A 253 15.68 -4.16 1.00
C ASP A 253 14.79 -4.62 2.16
N HIS A 254 14.02 -5.69 1.94
CA HIS A 254 13.26 -6.35 2.99
C HIS A 254 14.03 -7.57 3.46
N VAL A 255 14.91 -7.36 4.44
CA VAL A 255 15.83 -8.39 4.95
C VAL A 255 15.87 -8.42 6.48
N ARG A 256 16.02 -9.61 7.05
CA ARG A 256 16.22 -9.84 8.48
C ARG A 256 16.90 -11.19 8.72
N PRO A 257 17.44 -11.48 9.91
CA PRO A 257 17.84 -12.84 10.26
C PRO A 257 16.65 -13.81 10.22
N GLY A 258 16.89 -15.08 9.87
CA GLY A 258 15.87 -16.12 9.86
C GLY A 258 14.93 -16.11 8.65
N LEU A 259 15.32 -15.47 7.54
CA LEU A 259 14.59 -15.61 6.28
C LEU A 259 14.64 -17.06 5.79
N ARG A 260 13.49 -17.61 5.39
CA ARG A 260 13.43 -18.88 4.65
C ARG A 260 13.76 -18.72 3.17
N LEU A 261 13.48 -17.55 2.62
CA LEU A 261 13.67 -17.25 1.20
C LEU A 261 13.98 -15.77 1.03
N LEU A 262 15.09 -15.45 0.38
CA LEU A 262 15.37 -14.12 -0.15
C LEU A 262 15.10 -14.10 -1.65
N VAL A 263 14.09 -13.35 -2.08
CA VAL A 263 13.82 -13.11 -3.49
C VAL A 263 14.72 -11.98 -3.97
N CYS A 264 15.53 -12.25 -4.99
CA CYS A 264 16.45 -11.30 -5.60
C CYS A 264 16.03 -11.01 -7.05
N GLY A 265 15.49 -9.82 -7.29
CA GLY A 265 15.25 -9.30 -8.64
C GLY A 265 16.55 -8.88 -9.33
N MET A 266 16.46 -8.57 -10.62
CA MET A 266 17.60 -8.02 -11.36
C MET A 266 17.83 -6.55 -10.98
N ASN A 267 16.85 -5.71 -11.29
CA ASN A 267 16.77 -4.31 -10.88
C ASN A 267 15.29 -3.86 -10.92
N PRO A 268 14.90 -2.84 -10.13
CA PRO A 268 13.51 -2.41 -10.11
C PRO A 268 13.15 -1.67 -11.41
N GLY A 269 12.01 -2.00 -12.01
CA GLY A 269 11.43 -1.16 -13.04
C GLY A 269 10.91 0.15 -12.45
N ARG A 270 11.01 1.27 -13.18
CA ARG A 270 10.55 2.60 -12.71
C ARG A 270 9.10 2.63 -12.21
N TYR A 271 8.21 1.81 -12.79
CA TYR A 271 6.83 1.65 -12.29
C TYR A 271 6.76 1.02 -10.90
N SER A 272 7.54 -0.03 -10.65
CA SER A 272 7.64 -0.67 -9.33
C SER A 272 8.20 0.32 -8.30
N ALA A 273 9.26 1.05 -8.67
CA ALA A 273 9.87 2.07 -7.83
C ALA A 273 8.92 3.25 -7.53
N TRP A 274 8.13 3.69 -8.51
CA TRP A 274 7.11 4.73 -8.34
C TRP A 274 6.08 4.37 -7.27
N TYR A 275 5.63 3.12 -7.22
CA TYR A 275 4.71 2.67 -6.17
C TYR A 275 5.43 2.23 -4.89
N GLY A 276 6.76 2.12 -4.90
CA GLY A 276 7.54 1.57 -3.79
C GLY A 276 7.29 0.07 -3.56
N MET A 277 6.90 -0.68 -4.60
CA MET A 277 6.44 -2.06 -4.49
C MET A 277 7.20 -2.98 -5.45
N TYR A 278 7.61 -4.15 -4.97
CA TYR A 278 8.30 -5.13 -5.79
C TYR A 278 7.36 -5.74 -6.83
N PHE A 279 7.85 -5.90 -8.06
CA PHE A 279 7.12 -6.54 -9.17
C PHE A 279 5.69 -6.00 -9.42
N ALA A 280 5.46 -4.70 -9.20
CA ALA A 280 4.12 -4.10 -9.14
C ALA A 280 3.43 -3.87 -10.49
N ARG A 281 4.17 -3.92 -11.60
CA ARG A 281 3.61 -3.59 -12.91
C ARG A 281 2.50 -4.57 -13.32
N PRO A 282 1.32 -4.09 -13.76
CA PRO A 282 0.28 -4.94 -14.33
C PRO A 282 0.84 -5.85 -15.43
N GLY A 283 0.46 -7.13 -15.38
CA GLY A 283 0.98 -8.16 -16.29
C GLY A 283 2.29 -8.82 -15.86
N ASN A 284 2.98 -8.33 -14.82
CA ASN A 284 4.10 -9.08 -14.23
C ASN A 284 3.60 -10.38 -13.58
N LEU A 285 4.25 -11.50 -13.91
CA LEU A 285 3.82 -12.84 -13.50
C LEU A 285 4.31 -13.24 -12.10
N PHE A 286 5.16 -12.45 -11.44
CA PHE A 286 5.76 -12.80 -10.14
C PHE A 286 4.71 -13.12 -9.08
N TRP A 287 3.85 -12.15 -8.75
CA TRP A 287 2.83 -12.33 -7.71
C TRP A 287 1.82 -13.45 -8.05
N PRO A 288 1.27 -13.53 -9.29
CA PRO A 288 0.48 -14.68 -9.70
C PRO A 288 1.20 -16.04 -9.52
N ALA A 289 2.48 -16.13 -9.87
CA ALA A 289 3.24 -17.37 -9.78
C ALA A 289 3.56 -17.76 -8.33
N MET A 290 3.92 -16.80 -7.47
CA MET A 290 4.13 -17.03 -6.03
C MET A 290 2.86 -17.60 -5.37
N ARG A 291 1.69 -17.03 -5.67
CA ARG A 291 0.40 -17.52 -5.16
C ARG A 291 0.07 -18.92 -5.69
N ALA A 292 0.21 -19.13 -7.00
CA ALA A 292 -0.09 -20.41 -7.63
C ALA A 292 0.84 -21.55 -7.18
N ALA A 293 2.03 -21.22 -6.70
CA ALA A 293 2.98 -22.17 -6.12
C ALA A 293 2.79 -22.39 -4.60
N GLY A 294 1.87 -21.68 -3.95
CA GLY A 294 1.66 -21.77 -2.50
C GLY A 294 2.77 -21.12 -1.66
N LEU A 295 3.70 -20.37 -2.28
CA LEU A 295 4.81 -19.71 -1.58
C LEU A 295 4.34 -18.52 -0.72
N VAL A 296 3.20 -17.93 -1.06
CA VAL A 296 2.56 -16.83 -0.31
C VAL A 296 1.05 -17.05 -0.24
N PRO A 297 0.33 -16.44 0.73
CA PRO A 297 -1.12 -16.52 0.80
C PRO A 297 -1.81 -16.10 -0.50
N ALA A 298 -2.95 -16.71 -0.82
CA ALA A 298 -3.70 -16.46 -2.06
C ALA A 298 -4.19 -15.01 -2.23
N THR A 299 -4.22 -14.22 -1.16
CA THR A 299 -4.55 -12.80 -1.22
C THR A 299 -3.32 -11.92 -1.43
N SER A 300 -2.10 -12.46 -1.44
CA SER A 300 -0.89 -11.64 -1.39
C SER A 300 -0.58 -10.93 -2.72
N GLY A 301 -0.05 -9.72 -2.66
CA GLY A 301 0.31 -8.93 -3.84
C GLY A 301 1.42 -7.90 -3.60
N PRO A 302 1.70 -7.06 -4.61
CA PRO A 302 2.67 -5.97 -4.49
C PRO A 302 2.36 -5.10 -3.28
N GLY A 303 3.40 -4.72 -2.56
CA GLY A 303 3.26 -3.85 -1.40
C GLY A 303 3.10 -4.53 -0.05
N GLU A 304 3.22 -5.86 0.00
CA GLU A 304 3.18 -6.66 1.23
C GLU A 304 4.55 -7.21 1.62
N GLU A 305 5.62 -6.73 1.01
CA GLU A 305 6.97 -7.26 1.14
C GLU A 305 7.49 -7.19 2.59
N ALA A 306 7.26 -6.09 3.30
CA ALA A 306 7.62 -5.96 4.71
C ALA A 306 6.87 -6.96 5.60
N TRP A 307 5.56 -7.15 5.35
CA TRP A 307 4.74 -8.12 6.06
C TRP A 307 5.20 -9.57 5.79
N LEU A 308 5.46 -9.91 4.52
CA LEU A 308 5.97 -11.24 4.13
C LEU A 308 7.33 -11.54 4.75
N CYS A 309 8.21 -10.53 4.81
CA CYS A 309 9.51 -10.64 5.45
C CYS A 309 9.37 -11.01 6.92
N ARG A 310 8.51 -10.28 7.66
CA ARG A 310 8.29 -10.44 9.10
C ARG A 310 7.49 -11.69 9.49
N GLU A 311 6.43 -12.01 8.76
CA GLU A 311 5.51 -13.07 9.17
C GLU A 311 5.86 -14.42 8.54
N LEU A 312 6.36 -14.42 7.30
CA LEU A 312 6.60 -15.66 6.55
C LEU A 312 8.09 -15.94 6.29
N GLY A 313 8.98 -15.01 6.65
CA GLY A 313 10.41 -15.13 6.39
C GLY A 313 10.76 -15.02 4.91
N ILE A 314 9.96 -14.29 4.12
CA ILE A 314 10.17 -14.08 2.68
C ILE A 314 10.66 -12.65 2.45
N GLY A 315 11.96 -12.50 2.19
CA GLY A 315 12.61 -11.22 1.96
C GLY A 315 12.68 -10.84 0.48
N PHE A 316 12.99 -9.57 0.22
CA PHE A 316 13.06 -8.99 -1.12
C PHE A 316 14.26 -8.07 -1.26
N THR A 317 14.98 -8.19 -2.38
CA THR A 317 16.07 -7.31 -2.78
C THR A 317 16.22 -7.34 -4.31
N ASP A 318 17.16 -6.58 -4.85
CA ASP A 318 17.57 -6.62 -6.25
C ASP A 318 19.08 -6.66 -6.34
N VAL A 319 19.66 -7.28 -7.37
CA VAL A 319 21.11 -7.17 -7.61
C VAL A 319 21.50 -5.70 -7.75
N VAL A 320 20.85 -4.98 -8.66
CA VAL A 320 21.06 -3.53 -8.88
C VAL A 320 19.89 -2.73 -8.32
N LYS A 321 20.18 -1.72 -7.48
CA LYS A 321 19.15 -0.94 -6.79
C LYS A 321 18.58 0.21 -7.62
N ARG A 322 19.30 0.69 -8.65
CA ARG A 322 18.85 1.82 -9.48
C ARG A 322 17.63 1.42 -10.33
N PRO A 323 16.51 2.17 -10.23
CA PRO A 323 15.36 1.94 -11.09
C PRO A 323 15.61 2.36 -12.53
N THR A 324 15.26 1.51 -13.50
CA THR A 324 15.43 1.79 -14.93
C THR A 324 14.15 1.57 -15.75
N GLY A 325 14.12 2.15 -16.96
CA GLY A 325 13.06 1.88 -17.94
C GLY A 325 13.15 0.45 -18.46
N GLY A 326 14.36 -0.02 -18.74
CA GLY A 326 14.68 -1.38 -19.13
C GLY A 326 16.05 -1.86 -18.63
N ILE A 327 16.27 -3.17 -18.71
CA ILE A 327 17.49 -3.83 -18.22
C ILE A 327 18.75 -3.39 -19.00
N ALA A 328 18.58 -2.97 -20.26
CA ALA A 328 19.66 -2.49 -21.12
C ALA A 328 20.30 -1.17 -20.64
N GLU A 329 19.63 -0.42 -19.76
CA GLU A 329 20.17 0.80 -19.15
C GLU A 329 21.12 0.52 -17.97
N VAL A 330 21.24 -0.74 -17.54
CA VAL A 330 22.09 -1.13 -16.41
C VAL A 330 23.48 -1.49 -16.92
N THR A 331 24.49 -0.80 -16.42
CA THR A 331 25.89 -0.96 -16.84
C THR A 331 26.54 -2.21 -16.21
N GLU A 332 27.63 -2.71 -16.82
CA GLU A 332 28.43 -3.80 -16.23
C GLU A 332 29.05 -3.44 -14.88
N GLY A 333 29.37 -2.15 -14.67
CA GLY A 333 29.85 -1.66 -13.37
C GLY A 333 28.80 -1.85 -12.27
N GLU A 334 27.55 -1.48 -12.55
CA GLU A 334 26.44 -1.66 -11.60
C GLU A 334 26.15 -3.14 -11.33
N TRP A 335 26.25 -4.01 -12.34
CA TRP A 335 26.10 -5.45 -12.12
C TRP A 335 27.16 -6.00 -11.17
N ARG A 336 28.42 -5.57 -11.32
CA ARG A 336 29.54 -6.00 -10.47
C ARG A 336 29.35 -5.52 -9.03
N GLU A 337 29.08 -4.23 -8.85
CA GLU A 337 28.84 -3.62 -7.53
C GLU A 337 27.61 -4.24 -6.85
N GLY A 338 26.53 -4.44 -7.61
CA GLY A 338 25.32 -5.10 -7.14
C GLY A 338 25.54 -6.55 -6.70
N ALA A 339 26.41 -7.29 -7.39
CA ALA A 339 26.79 -8.66 -7.02
C ALA A 339 27.57 -8.69 -5.70
N GLU A 340 28.53 -7.79 -5.51
CA GLU A 340 29.30 -7.66 -4.26
C GLU A 340 28.40 -7.29 -3.07
N ARG A 341 27.51 -6.32 -3.29
CA ARG A 341 26.48 -5.91 -2.32
C ARG A 341 25.58 -7.07 -1.91
N LEU A 342 25.11 -7.86 -2.88
CA LEU A 342 24.28 -9.03 -2.61
C LEU A 342 25.05 -10.10 -1.82
N ARG A 343 26.31 -10.38 -2.18
CA ARG A 343 27.15 -11.32 -1.41
C ARG A 343 27.32 -10.86 0.05
N ALA A 344 27.51 -9.56 0.28
CA ALA A 344 27.58 -9.00 1.63
C ALA A 344 26.26 -9.18 2.40
N LEU A 345 25.10 -8.99 1.77
CA LEU A 345 23.80 -9.29 2.37
C LEU A 345 23.66 -10.77 2.75
N LEU A 346 24.07 -11.68 1.87
CA LEU A 346 23.98 -13.13 2.11
C LEU A 346 24.87 -13.54 3.29
N ARG A 347 26.10 -13.03 3.37
CA ARG A 347 26.99 -13.26 4.52
C ARG A 347 26.40 -12.77 5.84
N ARG A 348 25.76 -11.60 5.82
CA ARG A 348 25.18 -10.95 7.01
C ARG A 348 23.90 -11.64 7.49
N PHE A 349 22.96 -11.92 6.60
CA PHE A 349 21.61 -12.35 6.97
C PHE A 349 21.39 -13.87 6.84
N ARG A 350 22.28 -14.58 6.14
CA ARG A 350 22.29 -16.04 5.98
C ARG A 350 20.90 -16.62 5.74
N PRO A 351 20.19 -16.20 4.66
CA PRO A 351 18.86 -16.72 4.38
C PRO A 351 18.92 -18.23 4.08
N GLY A 352 17.84 -18.95 4.38
CA GLY A 352 17.71 -20.39 4.10
C GLY A 352 17.80 -20.73 2.61
N ALA A 353 17.44 -19.79 1.74
CA ALA A 353 17.69 -19.85 0.31
C ALA A 353 17.65 -18.46 -0.33
N VAL A 354 18.30 -18.31 -1.49
CA VAL A 354 18.13 -17.16 -2.39
C VAL A 354 17.54 -17.60 -3.73
N CYS A 355 16.47 -16.92 -4.16
CA CYS A 355 15.87 -17.11 -5.46
C CYS A 355 16.14 -15.91 -6.36
N PHE A 356 16.86 -16.11 -7.45
CA PHE A 356 17.07 -15.10 -8.49
C PHE A 356 15.91 -15.10 -9.47
N VAL A 357 15.28 -13.95 -9.67
CA VAL A 357 14.20 -13.75 -10.63
C VAL A 357 14.74 -13.08 -11.89
N GLY A 358 15.09 -13.89 -12.88
CA GLY A 358 15.66 -13.45 -14.16
C GLY A 358 17.12 -13.84 -14.35
N LEU A 359 17.41 -14.38 -15.54
CA LEU A 359 18.72 -14.97 -15.86
C LEU A 359 19.86 -13.96 -15.92
N ARG A 360 19.60 -12.71 -16.33
CA ARG A 360 20.67 -11.71 -16.45
C ARG A 360 21.27 -11.37 -15.10
N GLY A 361 20.43 -11.08 -14.09
CA GLY A 361 20.90 -10.86 -12.72
C GLY A 361 21.53 -12.10 -12.10
N ALA A 362 20.94 -13.28 -12.32
CA ALA A 362 21.54 -14.54 -11.87
C ALA A 362 22.96 -14.74 -12.45
N ARG A 363 23.17 -14.49 -13.74
CA ARG A 363 24.47 -14.64 -14.41
C ARG A 363 25.51 -13.62 -13.96
N ALA A 364 25.09 -12.40 -13.61
CA ALA A 364 25.98 -11.39 -13.04
C ALA A 364 26.57 -11.84 -11.69
N VAL A 365 25.83 -12.64 -10.92
CA VAL A 365 26.22 -13.06 -9.56
C VAL A 365 26.84 -14.46 -9.53
N LEU A 366 26.23 -15.41 -10.26
CA LEU A 366 26.58 -16.84 -10.25
C LEU A 366 27.48 -17.24 -11.44
N GLY A 367 27.68 -16.35 -12.40
CA GLY A 367 28.45 -16.60 -13.62
C GLY A 367 27.59 -17.04 -14.82
N PRO A 368 28.19 -17.10 -16.02
CA PRO A 368 27.48 -17.27 -17.30
C PRO A 368 26.71 -18.59 -17.41
N GLY A 369 27.11 -19.63 -16.66
CA GLY A 369 26.46 -20.95 -16.65
C GLY A 369 25.12 -21.02 -15.92
N ALA A 370 24.68 -19.94 -15.27
CA ALA A 370 23.41 -19.92 -14.55
C ALA A 370 22.21 -20.16 -15.48
N ARG A 371 21.33 -21.06 -15.05
CA ARG A 371 20.15 -21.55 -15.78
C ARG A 371 18.98 -21.75 -14.82
N PRO A 372 17.72 -21.82 -15.27
CA PRO A 372 16.60 -22.05 -14.36
C PRO A 372 16.76 -23.37 -13.57
N GLY A 373 16.38 -23.35 -12.29
CA GLY A 373 16.54 -24.47 -11.35
C GLY A 373 17.60 -24.24 -10.26
N PRO A 374 17.90 -25.29 -9.47
CA PRO A 374 18.92 -25.23 -8.41
C PRO A 374 20.31 -24.90 -8.95
N GLN A 375 21.07 -24.12 -8.19
CA GLN A 375 22.45 -23.71 -8.48
C GLN A 375 23.36 -24.03 -7.29
N PRO A 376 24.69 -24.07 -7.47
CA PRO A 376 25.63 -24.13 -6.36
C PRO A 376 25.37 -23.03 -5.32
N PRO A 377 25.59 -23.30 -4.01
CA PRO A 377 25.41 -22.29 -2.98
C PRO A 377 26.29 -21.06 -3.18
N LEU A 378 25.77 -19.88 -2.83
CA LEU A 378 26.47 -18.61 -2.87
C LEU A 378 26.60 -18.09 -1.44
N GLU A 379 27.83 -17.88 -0.96
CA GLU A 379 28.09 -17.44 0.42
C GLU A 379 27.42 -18.34 1.47
N GLY A 380 27.32 -19.65 1.17
CA GLY A 380 26.65 -20.64 2.02
C GLY A 380 25.13 -20.72 1.85
N ALA A 381 24.49 -19.81 1.11
CA ALA A 381 23.06 -19.84 0.86
C ALA A 381 22.72 -20.70 -0.37
N PRO A 382 21.82 -21.71 -0.25
CA PRO A 382 21.28 -22.45 -1.39
C PRO A 382 20.67 -21.50 -2.42
N CYS A 383 20.97 -21.73 -3.70
CA CYS A 383 20.56 -20.84 -4.79
C CYS A 383 19.56 -21.52 -5.73
N PHE A 384 18.53 -20.79 -6.14
CA PHE A 384 17.59 -21.22 -7.17
C PHE A 384 17.37 -20.08 -8.17
N VAL A 385 17.25 -20.40 -9.46
CA VAL A 385 16.97 -19.40 -10.49
C VAL A 385 15.62 -19.68 -11.13
N VAL A 386 14.78 -18.65 -11.22
CA VAL A 386 13.56 -18.68 -12.05
C VAL A 386 13.71 -17.73 -13.23
N PRO A 387 13.01 -17.97 -14.36
CA PRO A 387 12.99 -17.03 -15.47
C PRO A 387 12.47 -15.64 -15.10
N ALA A 388 12.70 -14.67 -15.99
CA ALA A 388 12.17 -13.33 -15.83
C ALA A 388 10.61 -13.36 -15.84
N THR A 389 10.01 -12.61 -14.92
CA THR A 389 8.55 -12.54 -14.75
C THR A 389 7.90 -11.36 -15.45
N SER A 390 8.71 -10.45 -16.00
CA SER A 390 8.24 -9.26 -16.71
C SER A 390 7.80 -9.62 -18.12
N GLY A 391 6.57 -9.23 -18.50
CA GLY A 391 6.06 -9.41 -19.86
C GLY A 391 6.89 -8.70 -20.94
N ARG A 392 7.73 -7.72 -20.58
CA ARG A 392 8.64 -7.04 -21.53
C ARG A 392 9.86 -7.87 -21.93
N GLN A 393 10.12 -8.96 -21.23
CA GLN A 393 11.27 -9.86 -21.46
C GLN A 393 10.77 -11.31 -21.57
N ALA A 394 9.60 -11.52 -22.18
CA ALA A 394 8.93 -12.81 -22.23
C ALA A 394 9.64 -13.80 -23.18
N ALA A 395 10.74 -14.37 -22.72
CA ALA A 395 11.40 -15.52 -23.36
C ALA A 395 10.75 -16.87 -22.97
N TYR A 396 9.88 -16.86 -21.95
CA TYR A 396 9.19 -18.04 -21.43
C TYR A 396 7.68 -17.81 -21.44
N ALA A 397 6.93 -18.84 -21.82
CA ALA A 397 5.49 -18.83 -21.72
C ALA A 397 5.04 -18.81 -20.24
N ARG A 398 3.85 -18.26 -19.99
CA ARG A 398 3.25 -18.19 -18.64
C ARG A 398 3.28 -19.54 -17.91
N ARG A 399 2.97 -20.63 -18.62
CA ARG A 399 2.96 -22.00 -18.05
C ARG A 399 4.32 -22.42 -17.52
N GLU A 400 5.40 -22.02 -18.19
CA GLU A 400 6.77 -22.36 -17.83
C GLU A 400 7.23 -21.55 -16.62
N VAL A 401 6.94 -20.25 -16.59
CA VAL A 401 7.19 -19.40 -15.40
C VAL A 401 6.52 -20.03 -14.18
N PHE A 402 5.24 -20.40 -14.28
CA PHE A 402 4.51 -21.01 -13.16
C PHE A 402 5.09 -22.39 -12.78
N ALA A 403 5.56 -23.19 -13.74
CA ALA A 403 6.21 -24.46 -13.46
C ALA A 403 7.51 -24.29 -12.65
N TRP A 404 8.30 -23.26 -12.95
CA TRP A 404 9.53 -22.95 -12.21
C TRP A 404 9.26 -22.47 -10.78
N PHE A 405 8.21 -21.68 -10.55
CA PHE A 405 7.82 -21.31 -9.17
C PHE A 405 7.29 -22.52 -8.38
N ARG A 406 6.57 -23.45 -9.00
CA ARG A 406 6.20 -24.73 -8.35
C ARG A 406 7.43 -25.61 -8.07
N ALA A 407 8.42 -25.61 -8.96
CA ALA A 407 9.68 -26.32 -8.73
C ALA A 407 10.48 -25.70 -7.57
N LEU A 408 10.51 -24.36 -7.47
CA LEU A 408 11.07 -23.64 -6.33
C LEU A 408 10.39 -24.06 -5.01
N ALA A 409 9.06 -24.10 -4.97
CA ALA A 409 8.32 -24.52 -3.77
C ALA A 409 8.71 -25.94 -3.33
N ARG A 410 8.68 -26.92 -4.24
CA ARG A 410 9.09 -28.30 -3.94
C ARG A 410 10.54 -28.40 -3.48
N TRP A 411 11.43 -27.61 -4.07
CA TRP A 411 12.84 -27.60 -3.72
C TRP A 411 13.08 -27.03 -2.31
N LEU A 412 12.36 -25.98 -1.92
CA LEU A 412 12.41 -25.43 -0.56
C LEU A 412 11.89 -26.43 0.49
N GLU A 413 10.83 -27.17 0.17
CA GLU A 413 10.30 -28.23 1.04
C GLU A 413 11.28 -29.37 1.23
N ALA A 414 11.99 -29.77 0.17
CA ALA A 414 12.97 -30.85 0.22
C ALA A 414 14.22 -30.49 1.04
N GLY A 415 14.66 -29.22 1.02
CA GLY A 415 15.80 -28.75 1.80
C GLY A 415 15.47 -28.34 3.25
N SER A 416 14.20 -28.39 3.64
CA SER A 416 13.75 -28.13 5.03
C SER A 416 13.65 -29.41 5.89
N ARG A 417 13.95 -30.57 5.29
CA ARG A 417 14.09 -31.88 5.95
C ARG A 417 15.57 -32.20 6.07
#